data_AF-A0A3D5M4S3-F1
#
_entry.id   AF-A0A3D5M4S3-F1
#
_cell.length_a   1.000
_cell.length_b   1.000
_cell.length_c   1.000
_cell.angle_alpha   90.00
_cell.angle_beta   90.00
_cell.angle_gamma   90.00
#
_symmetry.space_group_name_H-M   'P 1'
#
loop_
_entity.id
_entity.type
_entity.pdbx_description
1 polymer ?
#
loop_
_entity_poly.entity_id
_entity_poly.type
_entity_poly.pdbx_seq_one_letter_code
_entity_poly.pdbx_strand_id
1 'polypeptide(L)'
;DAVETLPSSFLQVAPGVYRSHPDEVFKSLEEGLISDDQVRYFCGASGWEKRQLKSELEQGAWILISGLAHRCMQWEVKDVWRNSLRCLPDSVFQLWSMLPNNPEHN
;
A
#
# COMPACT_ATOMS: atom_id res chain seq x y z
N ASP A 1 19.76 -3.37 14.16
CA ASP A 1 20.66 -4.42 13.66
C ASP A 1 19.96 -5.74 13.36
N ALA A 2 18.95 -5.71 12.48
CA ALA A 2 18.33 -6.90 11.91
C ALA A 2 17.92 -6.62 10.46
N VAL A 3 18.81 -6.01 9.68
CA VAL A 3 18.82 -6.26 8.24
C VAL A 3 19.54 -7.60 8.07
N GLU A 4 18.91 -8.65 8.59
CA GLU A 4 19.12 -10.00 8.08
C GLU A 4 18.88 -9.87 6.57
N THR A 5 19.92 -10.13 5.80
CA THR A 5 19.99 -9.77 4.39
C THR A 5 18.90 -10.51 3.63
N LEU A 6 17.78 -9.84 3.36
CA LEU A 6 16.76 -10.34 2.45
C LEU A 6 17.43 -10.75 1.13
N PRO A 7 16.96 -11.84 0.49
CA PRO A 7 17.50 -12.26 -0.79
C PRO A 7 17.49 -11.12 -1.82
N SER A 8 18.47 -11.10 -2.73
CA SER A 8 18.57 -10.06 -3.77
C SER A 8 17.37 -10.03 -4.74
N SER A 9 16.53 -11.06 -4.72
CA SER A 9 15.24 -11.13 -5.43
C SER A 9 14.20 -10.14 -4.88
N PHE A 10 14.35 -9.68 -3.65
CA PHE A 10 13.45 -8.70 -3.03
C PHE A 10 13.79 -7.29 -3.52
N LEU A 11 12.87 -6.70 -4.30
CA LEU A 11 12.99 -5.33 -4.78
C LEU A 11 12.37 -4.36 -3.78
N GLN A 12 13.15 -3.43 -3.25
CA GLN A 12 12.62 -2.35 -2.43
C GLN A 12 11.83 -1.36 -3.30
N VAL A 13 10.54 -1.21 -3.03
CA VAL A 13 9.63 -0.30 -3.76
C VAL A 13 9.32 0.97 -2.98
N ALA A 14 9.50 0.94 -1.66
CA ALA A 14 9.48 2.08 -0.76
C ALA A 14 10.33 1.77 0.49
N PRO A 15 10.68 2.76 1.34
CA PRO A 15 11.42 2.50 2.57
C PRO A 15 10.74 1.43 3.44
N GLY A 16 11.44 0.32 3.68
CA GLY A 16 10.93 -0.82 4.45
C GLY A 16 9.82 -1.63 3.77
N VAL A 17 9.51 -1.39 2.49
CA VAL A 17 8.51 -2.16 1.72
C VAL A 17 9.17 -2.80 0.51
N TYR A 18 9.05 -4.11 0.41
CA TYR A 18 9.67 -4.92 -0.62
C TYR A 18 8.62 -5.68 -1.43
N ARG A 19 8.94 -5.95 -2.69
CA ARG A 19 8.16 -6.82 -3.58
C ARG A 19 9.06 -7.95 -4.05
N SER A 20 8.57 -9.18 -3.99
CA SER A 20 9.27 -10.36 -4.49
C SER A 20 8.30 -11.30 -5.21
N HIS A 21 8.85 -12.32 -5.88
CA HIS A 21 8.06 -13.40 -6.47
C HIS A 21 7.49 -14.31 -5.37
N PRO A 22 6.29 -14.90 -5.55
CA PRO A 22 5.68 -15.75 -4.54
C PRO A 22 6.59 -16.89 -4.06
N ASP A 23 7.29 -17.57 -4.97
CA ASP A 23 8.19 -18.68 -4.64
C ASP A 23 9.31 -18.27 -3.68
N GLU A 24 9.89 -17.08 -3.88
CA GLU A 24 10.94 -16.52 -3.01
C GLU A 24 10.41 -16.12 -1.63
N VAL A 25 9.17 -15.63 -1.57
CA VAL A 25 8.49 -15.32 -0.31
C VAL A 25 8.22 -16.60 0.48
N PHE A 26 7.67 -17.64 -0.16
CA PHE A 26 7.41 -18.91 0.51
C PHE A 26 8.67 -19.57 1.02
N LYS A 27 9.74 -19.60 0.21
CA LYS A 27 11.04 -20.10 0.64
C LYS A 27 11.57 -19.32 1.86
N SER A 28 11.45 -17.98 1.83
CA SER A 28 11.92 -17.13 2.94
C SER A 28 11.11 -17.33 4.23
N LEU A 29 9.82 -17.66 4.11
CA LEU A 29 8.98 -18.06 5.25
C LEU A 29 9.40 -19.41 5.82
N GLU A 30 9.68 -20.40 4.96
CA GLU A 30 10.16 -21.73 5.38
C GLU A 30 11.53 -21.68 6.08
N GLU A 31 12.43 -20.80 5.61
CA GLU A 31 13.75 -20.57 6.18
C GLU A 31 13.71 -19.67 7.44
N GLY A 32 12.56 -19.08 7.78
CA GLY A 32 12.39 -18.21 8.95
C GLY A 32 13.02 -16.81 8.80
N LEU A 33 13.36 -16.40 7.57
CA LEU A 33 13.94 -15.09 7.26
C LEU A 33 12.91 -13.95 7.35
N ILE A 34 11.64 -14.29 7.15
CA ILE A 34 10.48 -13.39 7.30
C ILE A 34 9.36 -14.15 8.01
N SER A 35 8.42 -13.41 8.60
CA SER A 35 7.23 -13.97 9.23
C SER A 35 5.96 -13.65 8.43
N ASP A 36 4.92 -14.48 8.60
CA ASP A 36 3.66 -14.36 7.84
C ASP A 36 2.97 -12.99 8.05
N ASP A 37 3.06 -12.42 9.25
CA ASP A 37 2.53 -11.09 9.59
C ASP A 37 3.25 -9.92 8.89
N GLN A 38 4.40 -10.18 8.26
CA GLN A 38 5.14 -9.21 7.46
C GLN A 38 4.76 -9.26 5.96
N VAL A 39 3.92 -10.22 5.55
CA VAL A 39 3.59 -10.47 4.14
C VAL A 39 2.14 -10.09 3.85
N ARG A 40 1.91 -9.48 2.68
CA ARG A 40 0.57 -9.33 2.10
C ARG A 40 0.55 -9.84 0.68
N TYR A 41 -0.49 -10.61 0.37
CA TYR A 41 -0.72 -11.17 -0.95
C TYR A 41 -1.76 -10.35 -1.71
N PHE A 42 -1.44 -10.01 -2.96
CA PHE A 42 -2.33 -9.28 -3.85
C PHE A 42 -2.54 -10.09 -5.13
N CYS A 43 -3.78 -10.20 -5.58
CA CYS A 43 -4.11 -10.83 -6.86
C CYS A 43 -4.38 -9.74 -7.90
N GLY A 44 -3.58 -9.71 -8.96
CA GLY A 44 -3.67 -8.69 -10.01
C GLY A 44 -2.91 -7.41 -9.68
N ALA A 45 -2.94 -6.49 -10.63
CA ALA A 45 -2.33 -5.17 -10.51
C ALA A 45 -3.15 -4.15 -11.28
N SER A 46 -3.18 -2.91 -10.78
CA SER A 46 -3.64 -1.78 -11.57
C SER A 46 -2.51 -1.33 -12.49
N GLY A 47 -2.86 -1.02 -13.74
CA GLY A 47 -1.95 -0.51 -14.75
C GLY A 47 -2.51 0.73 -15.40
N TRP A 48 -1.62 1.59 -15.90
CA TRP A 48 -1.97 2.80 -16.63
C TRP A 48 -1.37 2.75 -18.02
N GLU A 49 -2.14 3.20 -19.00
CA GLU A 49 -1.61 3.50 -20.31
C GLU A 49 -0.63 4.68 -20.27
N LYS A 50 0.12 4.86 -21.35
CA LYS A 50 1.09 5.94 -21.48
C LYS A 50 0.41 7.30 -21.26
N ARG A 51 0.85 8.02 -20.22
CA ARG A 51 0.34 9.34 -19.76
C ARG A 51 -1.03 9.31 -19.07
N GLN A 52 -1.69 8.16 -18.93
CA GLN A 52 -3.02 8.07 -18.30
C GLN A 52 -2.99 8.56 -16.84
N LEU A 53 -2.09 8.01 -16.00
CA LEU A 53 -1.97 8.44 -14.60
C LEU A 53 -1.73 9.96 -14.47
N LYS A 54 -0.90 10.53 -15.36
CA LYS A 54 -0.63 11.97 -15.39
C LYS A 54 -1.91 12.76 -15.68
N SER A 55 -2.68 12.34 -16.68
CA SER A 55 -3.95 12.97 -17.04
C SER A 55 -4.97 12.87 -15.90
N GLU A 56 -5.08 11.71 -15.24
CA GLU A 56 -6.00 11.50 -14.13
C GLU A 56 -5.63 12.37 -12.91
N LEU A 57 -4.33 12.59 -12.67
CA LEU A 57 -3.85 13.54 -11.65
C LEU A 57 -4.21 14.99 -12.01
N GLU A 58 -4.00 15.40 -13.26
CA GLU A 58 -4.36 16.75 -13.75
C GLU A 58 -5.87 17.02 -13.68
N GLN A 59 -6.70 15.97 -13.83
CA GLN A 59 -8.16 16.03 -13.71
C GLN A 59 -8.65 15.95 -12.26
N GLY A 60 -7.77 15.76 -11.28
CA GLY A 60 -8.14 15.62 -9.87
C GLY A 60 -8.82 14.29 -9.52
N ALA A 61 -8.67 13.26 -10.35
CA ALA A 61 -9.22 11.92 -10.09
C ALA A 61 -8.43 11.15 -9.02
N TRP A 62 -7.17 11.54 -8.77
CA TRP A 62 -6.32 10.94 -7.74
C TRP A 62 -5.74 11.99 -6.81
N ILE A 63 -5.56 11.60 -5.54
CA ILE A 63 -4.83 12.37 -4.53
C ILE A 63 -3.53 11.63 -4.24
N LEU A 64 -2.39 12.34 -4.36
CA LEU A 64 -1.09 11.79 -4.03
C LEU A 64 -0.74 12.07 -2.57
N ILE A 65 -0.39 11.01 -1.83
CA ILE A 65 0.09 11.10 -0.45
C ILE A 65 1.45 10.40 -0.35
N SER A 66 2.46 11.13 0.09
CA SER A 66 3.82 10.59 0.25
C SER A 66 4.00 9.89 1.60
N GLY A 67 4.92 8.93 1.66
CA GLY A 67 5.38 8.33 2.91
C GLY A 67 4.42 7.36 3.61
N LEU A 68 3.33 6.94 2.96
CA LEU A 68 2.36 6.02 3.57
C LEU A 68 2.64 4.54 3.35
N ALA A 69 3.51 4.16 2.41
CA ALA A 69 3.69 2.77 1.99
C ALA A 69 3.89 1.78 3.15
N HIS A 70 4.81 2.08 4.07
CA HIS A 70 5.05 1.24 5.25
C HIS A 70 3.83 1.18 6.18
N ARG A 71 3.14 2.31 6.40
CA ARG A 71 1.93 2.35 7.24
C ARG A 71 0.78 1.55 6.62
N CYS A 72 0.62 1.61 5.29
CA CYS A 72 -0.38 0.82 4.58
C CYS A 72 -0.17 -0.69 4.75
N MET A 73 1.08 -1.14 4.86
CA MET A 73 1.41 -2.54 5.12
C MET A 73 1.10 -2.97 6.56
N GLN A 74 0.98 -2.02 7.50
CA GLN A 74 0.67 -2.29 8.91
C GLN A 74 -0.83 -2.18 9.23
N TRP A 75 -1.60 -1.41 8.47
CA TRP A 75 -3.02 -1.22 8.73
C TRP A 75 -3.90 -2.37 8.25
N GLU A 76 -4.92 -2.72 9.02
CA GLU A 76 -6.00 -3.57 8.55
C GLU A 76 -6.58 -3.05 7.21
N VAL A 77 -6.87 -3.95 6.27
CA VAL A 77 -7.28 -3.59 4.90
C VAL A 77 -8.48 -2.64 4.92
N LYS A 78 -9.46 -2.90 5.79
CA LYS A 78 -10.68 -2.08 5.96
C LYS A 78 -10.39 -0.64 6.43
N ASP A 79 -9.24 -0.40 7.03
CA ASP A 79 -8.87 0.89 7.62
C ASP A 79 -7.88 1.68 6.75
N VAL A 80 -7.30 1.07 5.71
CA VAL A 80 -6.33 1.72 4.82
C VAL A 80 -6.89 3.03 4.22
N TRP A 81 -8.12 3.01 3.71
CA TRP A 81 -8.75 4.20 3.12
C TRP A 81 -8.93 5.32 4.15
N ARG A 82 -9.58 5.00 5.28
CA ARG A 82 -9.84 5.95 6.36
C ARG A 82 -8.52 6.55 6.87
N ASN A 83 -7.54 5.72 7.17
CA ASN A 83 -6.26 6.16 7.72
C ASN A 83 -5.45 6.99 6.71
N SER A 84 -5.54 6.68 5.42
CA SER A 84 -4.90 7.47 4.36
C SER A 84 -5.46 8.89 4.30
N LEU A 85 -6.79 9.03 4.29
CA LEU A 85 -7.45 10.33 4.28
C LEU A 85 -7.14 11.15 5.54
N ARG A 86 -7.06 10.50 6.71
CA ARG A 86 -6.70 11.17 7.97
C ARG A 86 -5.27 11.72 7.99
N CYS A 87 -4.39 11.25 7.11
CA CYS A 87 -3.04 11.78 6.98
C CYS A 87 -2.99 13.09 6.16
N LEU A 88 -4.08 13.45 5.48
CA LEU A 88 -4.16 14.70 4.73
C LEU A 88 -4.54 15.86 5.67
N PRO A 89 -3.92 17.04 5.50
CA PRO A 89 -4.15 18.19 6.38
C PRO A 89 -5.50 18.88 6.15
N ASP A 90 -6.14 18.69 5.00
CA ASP A 90 -7.41 19.35 4.68
C ASP A 90 -8.59 18.71 5.42
N SER A 91 -9.40 19.56 6.07
CA SER A 91 -10.62 19.18 6.78
C SER A 91 -11.64 18.42 5.93
N VAL A 92 -11.68 18.64 4.61
CA VAL A 92 -12.60 17.93 3.70
C VAL A 92 -12.25 16.45 3.63
N PHE A 93 -10.96 16.09 3.61
CA PHE A 93 -10.55 14.69 3.60
C PHE A 93 -10.82 14.00 4.94
N GLN A 94 -10.73 14.74 6.05
CA GLN A 94 -11.14 14.24 7.36
C GLN A 94 -12.64 13.93 7.39
N LEU A 95 -13.49 14.80 6.80
CA LEU A 95 -14.93 14.56 6.67
C LEU A 95 -15.21 13.31 5.84
N TRP A 96 -14.54 13.15 4.69
CA TRP A 96 -14.70 11.97 3.84
C TRP A 96 -14.28 10.66 4.52
N SER A 97 -13.31 10.72 5.43
CA SER A 97 -12.90 9.56 6.21
C SER A 97 -13.99 9.05 7.17
N MET A 98 -14.98 9.90 7.48
CA MET A 98 -16.12 9.59 8.36
C MET A 98 -17.37 9.14 7.58
N LEU A 99 -17.38 9.31 6.25
CA LEU A 99 -18.50 8.86 5.43
C LEU A 99 -18.58 7.33 5.41
N PRO A 100 -19.79 6.76 5.34
CA PRO A 100 -19.96 5.33 5.24
C PRO A 100 -19.35 4.80 3.93
N ASN A 101 -18.75 3.61 4.01
CA ASN A 101 -18.13 2.97 2.83
C ASN A 101 -19.17 2.55 1.77
N ASN A 102 -20.45 2.44 2.13
CA ASN A 102 -21.54 2.11 1.21
C ASN A 102 -22.17 3.41 0.67
N PRO A 103 -22.16 3.64 -0.65
CA PRO A 103 -22.81 4.79 -1.27
C PRO A 103 -24.31 4.93 -0.94
N GLU A 104 -25.00 3.83 -0.64
CA GLU A 104 -26.42 3.84 -0.27
C GLU A 104 -26.71 4.36 1.15
N HIS A 105 -25.67 4.65 1.94
CA HIS A 105 -25.81 5.20 3.29
C HIS A 105 -25.52 6.71 3.38
N ASN A 106 -25.41 7.38 2.22
CA ASN A 106 -25.30 8.85 2.12
C ASN A 106 -26.67 9.53 2.00
#